data_AF-A0A7W5A439-F1
#
_entry.id   AF-A0A7W5A439-F1
#
_cell.length_a   1.000
_cell.length_b   1.000
_cell.length_c   1.000
_cell.angle_alpha   90.00
_cell.angle_beta   90.00
_cell.angle_gamma   90.00
#
_symmetry.space_group_name_H-M   'P 1'
#
loop_
_entity.id
_entity.type
_entity.pdbx_description
1 polymer ?
#
loop_
_entity_poly.entity_id
_entity_poly.type
_entity_poly.pdbx_seq_one_letter_code
_entity_poly.pdbx_strand_id
1 'polypeptide(L)'
;MYAAPVRAEALALLAQGKSLSAVARATGVARSTIREWRDREPSSRPGACPRCDDLQIDEEAYAALLGFYLGDGYIARAARYYSLRISCDLVYPRIIEDVVDLLDRIRPGGRVFRVPRTGCLDVHSNWMHWPCLFPQHGTGRKHTRSIVLEPWQRKIVESCPADFLRGLFHSDGSRSVNTVTRRFPSGRRTYVYPRWQFVNVSDDIRGLCAWALDLVEIPWRQSNWKTISVSRREAVAALDALIGPKS
;
A
#
# COMPACT_ATOMS: atom_id res chain seq x y z
N MET A 1 -10.06 -21.81 -3.07
CA MET A 1 -10.06 -21.10 -1.78
C MET A 1 -11.39 -20.39 -1.68
N TYR A 2 -12.18 -20.67 -0.66
CA TYR A 2 -13.53 -20.13 -0.51
C TYR A 2 -13.47 -18.68 -0.03
N ALA A 3 -14.38 -17.82 -0.49
CA ALA A 3 -14.43 -16.41 -0.09
C ALA A 3 -14.80 -16.27 1.39
N ALA A 4 -14.40 -15.14 2.00
CA ALA A 4 -14.67 -14.82 3.42
C ALA A 4 -16.13 -15.06 3.86
N PRO A 5 -17.17 -14.70 3.07
CA PRO A 5 -18.56 -14.93 3.46
C PRO A 5 -18.90 -16.41 3.61
N VAL A 6 -18.32 -17.26 2.75
CA VAL A 6 -18.56 -18.71 2.74
C VAL A 6 -17.94 -19.37 3.97
N ARG A 7 -16.79 -18.88 4.44
CA ARG A 7 -16.17 -19.33 5.69
C ARG A 7 -17.00 -18.92 6.91
N ALA A 8 -17.44 -17.67 6.97
CA ALA A 8 -18.26 -17.16 8.07
C ALA A 8 -19.59 -17.93 8.16
N GLU A 9 -20.25 -18.15 7.02
CA GLU A 9 -21.46 -18.96 6.93
C GLU A 9 -21.23 -20.40 7.41
N ALA A 10 -20.15 -21.05 6.96
CA ALA A 10 -19.82 -22.40 7.39
C ALA A 10 -19.58 -22.50 8.91
N LEU A 11 -18.86 -21.54 9.49
CA LEU A 11 -18.59 -21.48 10.93
C LEU A 11 -19.87 -21.20 11.74
N ALA A 12 -20.75 -20.32 11.25
CA ALA A 12 -22.04 -20.05 11.88
C ALA A 12 -22.94 -21.31 11.90
N LEU A 13 -22.97 -22.05 10.80
CA LEU A 13 -23.72 -23.31 10.72
C LEU A 13 -23.15 -24.39 11.66
N LEU A 14 -21.82 -24.43 11.85
CA LEU A 14 -21.20 -25.31 12.85
C LEU A 14 -21.54 -24.90 14.28
N ALA A 15 -21.55 -23.60 14.59
CA ALA A 15 -21.92 -23.08 15.91
C ALA A 15 -23.39 -23.38 16.27
N GLN A 16 -24.27 -23.50 15.26
CA GLN A 16 -25.65 -23.97 15.40
C GLN A 16 -25.77 -25.50 15.61
N GLY A 17 -24.66 -26.22 15.73
CA GLY A 17 -24.65 -27.67 15.96
C GLY A 17 -24.84 -28.52 14.69
N LYS A 18 -24.80 -27.93 13.49
CA LYS A 18 -24.94 -28.71 12.25
C LYS A 18 -23.70 -29.58 12.01
N SER A 19 -23.92 -30.79 11.49
CA SER A 19 -22.82 -31.71 11.16
C SER A 19 -22.01 -31.21 9.96
N LEU A 20 -20.73 -31.60 9.88
CA LEU A 20 -19.83 -31.27 8.77
C LEU A 20 -20.45 -31.56 7.39
N SER A 21 -21.21 -32.65 7.27
CA SER A 21 -21.89 -33.05 6.03
C SER A 21 -23.08 -32.15 5.68
N ALA A 22 -23.77 -31.59 6.68
CA ALA A 22 -24.84 -30.62 6.44
C ALA A 22 -24.25 -29.27 6.01
N VAL A 23 -23.18 -28.83 6.67
CA VAL A 23 -22.47 -27.58 6.31
C VAL A 23 -21.87 -27.66 4.91
N ALA A 24 -21.26 -28.80 4.53
CA ALA A 24 -20.69 -28.99 3.20
C ALA A 24 -21.73 -28.90 2.08
N ARG A 25 -22.93 -29.45 2.31
CA ARG A 25 -24.06 -29.36 1.37
C ARG A 25 -24.61 -27.95 1.26
N ALA A 26 -24.67 -27.20 2.37
CA ALA A 26 -25.18 -25.83 2.38
C ALA A 26 -24.22 -24.84 1.70
N THR A 27 -22.92 -24.99 1.92
CA THR A 27 -21.91 -24.00 1.53
C THR A 27 -21.09 -24.37 0.29
N GLY A 28 -21.21 -25.62 -0.20
CA GLY A 28 -20.36 -26.16 -1.27
C GLY A 28 -18.89 -26.37 -0.85
N VAL A 29 -18.59 -26.22 0.44
CA VAL A 29 -17.25 -26.37 1.00
C VAL A 29 -16.93 -27.84 1.25
N ALA A 30 -15.75 -28.30 0.85
CA ALA A 30 -15.30 -29.65 1.16
C ALA A 30 -15.30 -29.93 2.68
N ARG A 31 -15.79 -31.11 3.09
CA ARG A 31 -15.86 -31.50 4.52
C ARG A 31 -14.51 -31.42 5.24
N SER A 32 -13.41 -31.70 4.54
CA SER A 32 -12.05 -31.58 5.07
C SER A 32 -11.71 -30.14 5.45
N THR A 33 -12.06 -29.17 4.59
CA THR A 33 -11.86 -27.73 4.84
C THR A 33 -12.70 -27.24 6.00
N ILE A 34 -13.96 -27.68 6.11
CA ILE A 34 -14.84 -27.31 7.23
C ILE A 34 -14.32 -27.90 8.55
N ARG A 35 -13.86 -29.16 8.53
CA ARG A 35 -13.24 -29.80 9.70
C ARG A 35 -11.99 -29.04 10.13
N GLU A 36 -11.15 -28.65 9.17
CA GLU A 36 -9.98 -27.82 9.44
C GLU A 36 -10.37 -26.49 10.10
N TRP A 37 -11.40 -25.81 9.62
CA TRP A 37 -11.88 -24.55 10.22
C TRP A 37 -12.43 -24.72 11.65
N ARG A 38 -13.05 -25.86 11.95
CA ARG A 38 -13.60 -26.17 13.27
C ARG A 38 -12.53 -26.52 14.30
N ASP A 39 -11.58 -27.37 13.91
CA ASP A 39 -10.62 -27.99 14.83
C ASP A 39 -9.39 -27.10 15.11
N ARG A 40 -9.26 -26.00 14.38
CA ARG A 40 -8.15 -25.06 14.52
C ARG A 40 -8.64 -23.75 15.11
N GLU A 41 -8.22 -23.45 16.34
CA GLU A 41 -8.30 -22.09 16.87
C GLU A 41 -7.64 -21.10 15.89
N PRO A 42 -8.18 -19.87 15.75
CA PRO A 42 -7.55 -18.80 15.00
C PRO A 42 -6.35 -18.27 15.80
N SER A 43 -5.31 -19.10 15.94
CA SER A 43 -4.00 -18.62 16.29
C SER A 43 -3.40 -17.88 15.09
N SER A 44 -2.55 -16.90 15.40
CA SER A 44 -1.70 -16.12 14.51
C SER A 44 -0.86 -17.00 13.57
N ARG A 45 -1.49 -17.56 12.53
CA ARG A 45 -0.81 -18.38 11.55
C ARG A 45 -0.03 -17.49 10.59
N PRO A 46 1.16 -17.95 10.15
CA PRO A 46 1.71 -17.53 8.87
C PRO A 46 0.64 -17.74 7.78
N GLY A 47 0.01 -16.65 7.35
CA GLY A 47 -1.01 -16.66 6.31
C GLY A 47 -2.47 -16.48 6.72
N ALA A 48 -2.78 -16.09 7.97
CA ALA A 48 -4.10 -15.56 8.31
C ALA A 48 -4.33 -14.21 7.59
N CYS A 49 -5.47 -14.05 6.93
CA CYS A 49 -5.75 -12.86 6.13
C CYS A 49 -6.70 -11.93 6.89
N PRO A 50 -6.30 -10.67 7.18
CA PRO A 50 -7.16 -9.72 7.88
C PRO A 50 -8.52 -9.54 7.21
N ARG A 51 -8.58 -9.67 5.88
CA ARG A 51 -9.83 -9.55 5.12
C ARG A 51 -10.66 -10.83 5.06
N CYS A 52 -10.02 -11.99 4.98
CA CYS A 52 -10.76 -13.26 4.86
C CYS A 52 -11.23 -13.79 6.21
N ASP A 53 -10.51 -13.42 7.26
CA ASP A 53 -10.67 -13.98 8.60
C ASP A 53 -11.21 -12.93 9.59
N ASP A 54 -11.56 -11.73 9.08
CA ASP A 54 -12.06 -10.58 9.84
C ASP A 54 -11.16 -10.21 11.04
N LEU A 55 -9.85 -10.22 10.79
CA LEU A 55 -8.85 -9.85 11.79
C LEU A 55 -8.50 -8.37 11.64
N GLN A 56 -8.06 -7.78 12.76
CA GLN A 56 -7.51 -6.43 12.76
C GLN A 56 -6.27 -6.38 11.85
N ILE A 57 -6.13 -5.28 11.13
CA ILE A 57 -4.95 -4.96 10.34
C ILE A 57 -4.26 -3.76 10.98
N ASP A 58 -2.94 -3.75 10.94
CA ASP A 58 -2.17 -2.56 11.29
C ASP A 58 -2.44 -1.47 10.24
N GLU A 59 -3.28 -0.49 10.61
CA GLU A 59 -3.81 0.52 9.69
C GLU A 59 -2.71 1.44 9.15
N GLU A 60 -1.78 1.87 10.00
CA GLU A 60 -0.62 2.70 9.63
C GLU A 60 0.28 1.95 8.66
N ALA A 61 0.64 0.70 8.99
CA ALA A 61 1.48 -0.12 8.12
C ALA A 61 0.79 -0.39 6.77
N TYR A 62 -0.53 -0.60 6.80
CA TYR A 62 -1.30 -0.87 5.61
C TYR A 62 -1.39 0.37 4.71
N ALA A 63 -1.63 1.54 5.29
CA ALA A 63 -1.69 2.81 4.59
C ALA A 63 -0.37 3.10 3.86
N ALA A 64 0.76 2.96 4.55
CA ALA A 64 2.07 3.14 3.93
C ALA A 64 2.36 2.11 2.83
N LEU A 65 2.10 0.83 3.10
CA LEU A 65 2.31 -0.23 2.11
C LEU A 65 1.40 -0.05 0.88
N LEU A 66 0.18 0.48 1.06
CA LEU A 66 -0.71 0.85 -0.03
C LEU A 66 -0.11 1.97 -0.89
N GLY A 67 0.49 2.99 -0.28
CA GLY A 67 1.21 4.04 -1.00
C GLY A 67 2.36 3.46 -1.84
N PHE A 68 3.22 2.63 -1.25
CA PHE A 68 4.29 1.94 -1.98
C PHE A 68 3.75 1.02 -3.09
N TYR A 69 2.66 0.31 -2.83
CA TYR A 69 2.02 -0.55 -3.83
C TYR A 69 1.52 0.27 -5.04
N LEU A 70 0.94 1.45 -4.81
CA LEU A 70 0.42 2.30 -5.87
C LEU A 70 1.54 2.98 -6.68
N GLY A 71 2.66 3.34 -6.07
CA GLY A 71 3.84 3.82 -6.79
C GLY A 71 4.63 2.69 -7.45
N ASP A 72 5.66 2.21 -6.77
CA ASP A 72 6.66 1.25 -7.28
C ASP A 72 6.27 -0.23 -7.16
N GLY A 73 5.09 -0.51 -6.59
CA GLY A 73 4.65 -1.88 -6.36
C GLY A 73 3.95 -2.56 -7.52
N TYR A 74 4.00 -3.89 -7.52
CA TYR A 74 3.26 -4.73 -8.43
C TYR A 74 2.95 -6.09 -7.79
N ILE A 75 1.81 -6.67 -8.16
CA ILE A 75 1.41 -8.01 -7.76
C ILE A 75 1.42 -8.92 -8.97
N ALA A 76 2.29 -9.94 -8.94
CA ALA A 76 2.39 -10.99 -9.94
C ALA A 76 1.58 -12.22 -9.53
N ARG A 77 0.87 -12.84 -10.46
CA ARG A 77 0.22 -14.14 -10.24
C ARG A 77 1.19 -15.27 -10.57
N ALA A 78 1.44 -16.15 -9.60
CA ALA A 78 2.13 -17.43 -9.79
C ALA A 78 1.11 -18.59 -9.75
N ALA A 79 1.57 -19.81 -10.01
CA ALA A 79 0.69 -20.99 -10.06
C ALA A 79 -0.07 -21.25 -8.74
N ARG A 80 0.55 -20.94 -7.59
CA ARG A 80 0.02 -21.27 -6.25
C ARG A 80 0.02 -20.10 -5.26
N TYR A 81 0.38 -18.89 -5.68
CA TYR A 81 0.46 -17.70 -4.82
C TYR A 81 0.46 -16.42 -5.67
N TYR A 82 0.30 -15.29 -4.99
CA TYR A 82 0.59 -13.97 -5.55
C TYR A 82 1.89 -13.45 -4.95
N SER A 83 2.71 -12.80 -5.76
CA SER A 83 3.97 -12.19 -5.33
C SER A 83 3.80 -10.68 -5.34
N LEU A 84 3.74 -10.06 -4.16
CA LEU A 84 3.85 -8.61 -4.04
C LEU A 84 5.32 -8.26 -4.12
N ARG A 85 5.66 -7.32 -5.01
CA ARG A 85 7.00 -6.77 -5.18
C ARG A 85 6.92 -5.25 -5.09
N ILE A 86 7.84 -4.65 -4.34
CA ILE A 86 8.11 -3.21 -4.35
C ILE A 86 9.55 -3.01 -4.83
N SER A 87 9.74 -2.19 -5.85
CA SER A 87 11.10 -1.83 -6.33
C SER A 87 11.61 -0.64 -5.52
N CYS A 88 12.80 -0.73 -4.94
CA CYS A 88 13.39 0.35 -4.14
C CYS A 88 14.76 0.74 -4.69
N ASP A 89 15.02 2.03 -4.89
CA ASP A 89 16.33 2.52 -5.32
C ASP A 89 17.40 2.26 -4.23
N LEU A 90 18.57 1.79 -4.64
CA LEU A 90 19.69 1.51 -3.73
C LEU A 90 20.26 2.78 -3.07
N VAL A 91 19.98 3.97 -3.62
CA VAL A 91 20.33 5.26 -3.02
C VAL A 91 19.55 5.53 -1.72
N TYR A 92 18.42 4.83 -1.50
CA TYR A 92 17.55 5.02 -0.34
C TYR A 92 17.42 3.74 0.51
N PRO A 93 18.48 3.34 1.26
CA PRO A 93 18.47 2.13 2.05
C PRO A 93 17.43 2.14 3.19
N ARG A 94 17.03 3.31 3.73
CA ARG A 94 16.02 3.32 4.80
C ARG A 94 14.62 3.00 4.27
N ILE A 95 14.30 3.40 3.03
CA ILE A 95 13.07 2.97 2.34
C ILE A 95 13.04 1.44 2.16
N ILE A 96 14.18 0.80 1.88
CA ILE A 96 14.23 -0.67 1.76
C ILE A 96 13.85 -1.32 3.08
N GLU A 97 14.44 -0.87 4.20
CA GLU A 97 14.15 -1.42 5.52
C GLU A 97 12.71 -1.12 5.96
N ASP A 98 12.20 0.07 5.65
CA ASP A 98 10.81 0.46 5.90
C ASP A 98 9.83 -0.47 5.17
N VAL A 99 10.03 -0.73 3.87
CA VAL A 99 9.17 -1.67 3.13
C VAL A 99 9.25 -3.09 3.71
N VAL A 100 10.42 -3.53 4.21
CA VAL A 100 10.56 -4.83 4.87
C VAL A 100 9.74 -4.87 6.17
N ASP A 101 9.86 -3.85 7.02
CA ASP A 101 9.08 -3.72 8.27
C ASP A 101 7.57 -3.72 8.00
N LEU A 102 7.12 -2.94 7.01
CA LEU A 102 5.71 -2.89 6.61
C LEU A 102 5.18 -4.26 6.17
N LEU A 103 5.97 -5.02 5.40
CA LEU A 103 5.58 -6.37 4.98
C LEU A 103 5.50 -7.34 6.17
N ASP A 104 6.40 -7.22 7.15
CA ASP A 104 6.40 -8.05 8.35
C ASP A 104 5.23 -7.72 9.28
N ARG A 105 4.87 -6.44 9.44
CA ARG A 105 3.70 -6.00 10.22
C ARG A 105 2.38 -6.44 9.58
N ILE A 106 2.27 -6.35 8.25
CA ILE A 106 1.07 -6.75 7.52
C ILE A 106 0.94 -8.26 7.36
N ARG A 107 2.07 -8.97 7.28
CA ARG A 107 2.09 -10.42 7.17
C ARG A 107 3.09 -11.03 8.13
N PRO A 108 2.78 -11.06 9.44
CA PRO A 108 3.66 -11.63 10.45
C PRO A 108 4.00 -13.09 10.15
N GLY A 109 5.28 -13.45 10.28
CA GLY A 109 5.79 -14.79 9.99
C GLY A 109 5.84 -15.14 8.48
N GLY A 110 5.49 -14.20 7.60
CA GLY A 110 5.74 -14.33 6.16
C GLY A 110 7.22 -14.14 5.84
N ARG A 111 7.73 -14.85 4.83
CA ARG A 111 9.10 -14.61 4.35
C ARG A 111 9.12 -13.39 3.42
N VAL A 112 9.94 -12.41 3.76
CA VAL A 112 10.33 -11.30 2.88
C VAL A 112 11.64 -11.64 2.18
N PHE A 113 11.72 -11.38 0.88
CA PHE A 113 12.91 -11.61 0.06
C PHE A 113 13.45 -10.29 -0.46
N ARG A 114 14.78 -10.16 -0.46
CA ARG A 114 15.51 -9.04 -1.05
C ARG A 114 16.21 -9.55 -2.31
N VAL A 115 15.85 -9.03 -3.48
CA VAL A 115 16.40 -9.50 -4.76
C VAL A 115 17.08 -8.33 -5.47
N PRO A 116 18.42 -8.36 -5.61
CA PRO A 116 19.16 -7.35 -6.34
C PRO A 116 18.74 -7.25 -7.81
N ARG A 117 18.68 -6.02 -8.31
CA ARG A 117 18.54 -5.67 -9.73
C ARG A 117 19.55 -4.59 -10.09
N THR A 118 19.64 -4.28 -11.37
CA THR A 118 20.46 -3.16 -11.84
C THR A 118 19.90 -1.84 -11.32
N GLY A 119 20.61 -1.21 -10.38
CA GLY A 119 20.27 0.11 -9.83
C GLY A 119 19.18 0.12 -8.76
N CYS A 120 18.55 -1.02 -8.44
CA CYS A 120 17.52 -1.11 -7.42
C CYS A 120 17.53 -2.47 -6.70
N LEU A 121 16.81 -2.56 -5.59
CA LEU A 121 16.52 -3.79 -4.87
C LEU A 121 15.01 -4.00 -4.92
N ASP A 122 14.60 -5.19 -5.34
CA ASP A 122 13.21 -5.58 -5.18
C ASP A 122 13.01 -6.20 -3.80
N VAL A 123 11.99 -5.74 -3.07
CA VAL A 123 11.51 -6.36 -1.82
C VAL A 123 10.23 -7.13 -2.14
N HIS A 124 10.21 -8.43 -1.85
CA HIS A 124 9.15 -9.35 -2.25
C HIS A 124 8.51 -10.04 -1.06
N SER A 125 7.21 -10.31 -1.13
CA SER A 125 6.55 -11.26 -0.25
C SER A 125 5.54 -12.10 -1.02
N ASN A 126 5.53 -13.41 -0.79
CA ASN A 126 4.69 -14.36 -1.53
C ASN A 126 3.52 -14.86 -0.70
N TRP A 127 2.30 -14.50 -1.06
CA TRP A 127 1.10 -14.86 -0.31
C TRP A 127 -0.14 -14.97 -1.20
N MET A 128 -1.06 -15.88 -0.88
CA MET A 128 -2.31 -16.02 -1.64
C MET A 128 -3.25 -14.83 -1.50
N HIS A 129 -3.15 -14.06 -0.42
CA HIS A 129 -4.12 -13.02 -0.05
C HIS A 129 -3.70 -11.59 -0.40
N TRP A 130 -2.58 -11.38 -1.10
CA TRP A 130 -2.25 -10.02 -1.56
C TRP A 130 -3.37 -9.35 -2.36
N PRO A 131 -4.10 -10.04 -3.27
CA PRO A 131 -5.26 -9.44 -3.94
C PRO A 131 -6.42 -9.08 -3.00
N CYS A 132 -6.52 -9.70 -1.82
CA CYS A 132 -7.55 -9.34 -0.84
C CYS A 132 -7.25 -7.99 -0.19
N LEU A 133 -5.97 -7.65 -0.01
CA LEU A 133 -5.51 -6.38 0.54
C LEU A 133 -5.38 -5.30 -0.52
N PHE A 134 -5.04 -5.68 -1.75
CA PHE A 134 -4.85 -4.78 -2.89
C PHE A 134 -5.81 -5.16 -4.03
N PRO A 135 -7.13 -4.97 -3.85
CA PRO A 135 -8.14 -5.28 -4.87
C PRO A 135 -7.98 -4.45 -6.15
N GLN A 136 -7.17 -3.39 -6.12
CA GLN A 136 -6.74 -2.65 -7.30
C GLN A 136 -5.88 -3.50 -8.25
N HIS A 137 -5.42 -4.69 -7.83
CA HIS A 137 -4.75 -5.64 -8.72
C HIS A 137 -5.67 -6.04 -9.88
N GLY A 138 -5.09 -6.15 -11.08
CA GLY A 138 -5.81 -6.45 -12.30
C GLY A 138 -4.86 -6.60 -13.49
N THR A 139 -5.40 -7.00 -14.64
CA THR A 139 -4.63 -7.16 -15.88
C THR A 139 -4.18 -5.82 -16.45
N GLY A 140 -3.14 -5.85 -17.29
CA GLY A 140 -2.62 -4.65 -17.95
C GLY A 140 -1.77 -3.76 -17.04
N ARG A 141 -1.50 -2.53 -17.50
CA ARG A 141 -0.66 -1.57 -16.79
C ARG A 141 -1.46 -0.89 -15.69
N LYS A 142 -0.81 -0.55 -14.57
CA LYS A 142 -1.47 0.07 -13.41
C LYS A 142 -2.22 1.37 -13.74
N HIS A 143 -1.69 2.18 -14.67
CA HIS A 143 -2.31 3.44 -15.07
C HIS A 143 -3.40 3.31 -16.13
N THR A 144 -3.63 2.11 -16.69
CA THR A 144 -4.70 1.88 -17.67
C THR A 144 -5.93 1.21 -17.05
N ARG A 145 -5.89 0.92 -15.75
CA ARG A 145 -6.98 0.33 -14.98
C ARG A 145 -7.54 1.37 -14.01
N SER A 146 -8.80 1.19 -13.62
CA SER A 146 -9.39 2.00 -12.56
C SER A 146 -8.78 1.63 -11.21
N ILE A 147 -8.38 2.63 -10.44
CA ILE A 147 -7.80 2.51 -9.10
C ILE A 147 -8.77 3.19 -8.12
N VAL A 148 -9.70 2.42 -7.59
CA VAL A 148 -10.67 2.89 -6.60
C VAL A 148 -10.38 2.22 -5.26
N LEU A 149 -10.34 3.01 -4.18
CA LEU A 149 -10.24 2.46 -2.84
C LEU A 149 -11.58 1.85 -2.42
N GLU A 150 -11.54 0.63 -1.91
CA GLU A 150 -12.67 0.03 -1.21
C GLU A 150 -13.05 0.87 0.02
N PRO A 151 -14.31 0.81 0.50
CA PRO A 151 -14.74 1.61 1.65
C PRO A 151 -13.88 1.44 2.89
N TRP A 152 -13.35 0.24 3.14
CA TRP A 152 -12.45 -0.02 4.27
C TRP A 152 -11.05 0.56 4.05
N GLN A 153 -10.52 0.55 2.81
CA GLN A 153 -9.23 1.17 2.49
C GLN A 153 -9.33 2.69 2.63
N ARG A 154 -10.44 3.28 2.18
CA ARG A 154 -10.71 4.72 2.33
C ARG A 154 -10.68 5.13 3.80
N LYS A 155 -11.38 4.40 4.68
CA LYS A 155 -11.37 4.67 6.13
C LYS A 155 -9.97 4.64 6.71
N ILE A 156 -9.17 3.63 6.36
CA ILE A 156 -7.78 3.55 6.85
C ILE A 156 -6.96 4.75 6.35
N VAL A 157 -7.10 5.16 5.09
CA VAL A 157 -6.37 6.35 4.59
C VAL A 157 -6.86 7.65 5.25
N GLU A 158 -8.15 7.76 5.57
CA GLU A 158 -8.70 8.89 6.33
C GLU A 158 -8.13 8.95 7.76
N SER A 159 -7.90 7.79 8.39
CA SER A 159 -7.32 7.69 9.73
C SER A 159 -5.79 7.82 9.74
N CYS A 160 -5.11 7.35 8.69
CA CYS A 160 -3.64 7.33 8.57
C CYS A 160 -3.15 8.00 7.27
N PRO A 161 -3.51 9.28 6.99
CA PRO A 161 -3.17 9.92 5.71
C PRO A 161 -1.66 10.17 5.57
N ALA A 162 -0.97 10.44 6.68
CA ALA A 162 0.48 10.66 6.69
C ALA A 162 1.24 9.40 6.22
N ASP A 163 0.87 8.22 6.70
CA ASP A 163 1.47 6.95 6.27
C ASP A 163 1.21 6.66 4.80
N PHE A 164 -0.01 6.89 4.32
CA PHE A 164 -0.32 6.74 2.90
C PHE A 164 0.51 7.69 2.02
N LEU A 165 0.63 8.96 2.41
CA LEU A 165 1.48 9.94 1.74
C LEU A 165 2.96 9.55 1.79
N ARG A 166 3.44 9.02 2.91
CA ARG A 166 4.81 8.50 3.04
C ARG A 166 5.08 7.45 1.98
N GLY A 167 4.24 6.43 1.86
CA GLY A 167 4.39 5.39 0.83
C GLY A 167 4.39 5.96 -0.61
N LEU A 168 3.52 6.93 -0.91
CA LEU A 168 3.46 7.56 -2.24
C LEU A 168 4.71 8.41 -2.55
N PHE A 169 5.13 9.28 -1.64
CA PHE A 169 6.27 10.17 -1.87
C PHE A 169 7.61 9.45 -1.75
N HIS A 170 7.70 8.40 -0.95
CA HIS A 170 8.92 7.59 -0.83
C HIS A 170 9.09 6.62 -2.01
N SER A 171 8.01 6.26 -2.72
CA SER A 171 8.09 5.62 -4.04
C SER A 171 8.30 6.67 -5.17
N ASP A 172 7.21 7.13 -5.79
CA ASP A 172 7.19 8.00 -6.98
C ASP A 172 7.48 9.49 -6.70
N GLY A 173 7.75 9.86 -5.44
CA GLY A 173 8.08 11.23 -5.08
C GLY A 173 9.55 11.61 -5.35
N SER A 174 9.81 12.87 -5.62
CA SER A 174 11.15 13.44 -5.68
C SER A 174 11.23 14.65 -4.78
N ARG A 175 12.20 14.62 -3.86
CA ARG A 175 12.54 15.74 -2.98
C ARG A 175 13.77 16.44 -3.51
N SER A 176 13.59 17.67 -3.99
CA SER A 176 14.66 18.45 -4.60
C SER A 176 14.74 19.84 -4.00
N VAL A 177 15.86 20.51 -4.30
CA VAL A 177 16.09 21.91 -3.96
C VAL A 177 16.22 22.68 -5.26
N ASN A 178 15.26 23.57 -5.53
CA ASN A 178 15.26 24.41 -6.72
C ASN A 178 16.02 25.71 -6.45
N THR A 179 17.03 26.00 -7.27
CA THR A 179 17.83 27.22 -7.17
C THR A 179 17.50 28.15 -8.32
N VAL A 180 16.98 29.35 -8.02
CA VAL A 180 16.59 30.35 -9.01
C VAL A 180 17.40 31.61 -8.81
N THR A 181 18.22 31.97 -9.81
CA THR A 181 18.95 33.23 -9.82
C THR A 181 18.19 34.27 -10.63
N ARG A 182 17.77 35.37 -9.99
CA ARG A 182 17.16 36.52 -10.66
C ARG A 182 18.11 37.70 -10.68
N ARG A 183 18.10 38.43 -11.80
CA ARG A 183 18.85 39.68 -11.97
C ARG A 183 17.94 40.86 -11.62
N PHE A 184 18.38 41.69 -10.68
CA PHE A 184 17.75 42.95 -10.32
C PHE A 184 18.68 44.12 -10.67
N PRO A 185 18.18 45.36 -10.74
CA PRO A 185 19.02 46.55 -10.86
C PRO A 185 20.08 46.65 -9.75
N SER A 186 19.79 46.13 -8.56
CA SER A 186 20.69 46.07 -7.40
C SER A 186 21.66 44.88 -7.38
N GLY A 187 21.69 44.07 -8.45
CA GLY A 187 22.56 42.90 -8.56
C GLY A 187 21.81 41.58 -8.74
N ARG A 188 22.56 40.46 -8.79
CA ARG A 188 21.98 39.12 -8.87
C ARG A 188 21.59 38.64 -7.47
N ARG A 189 20.38 38.10 -7.32
CA ARG A 189 19.93 37.41 -6.10
C ARG A 189 19.58 35.97 -6.42
N THR A 190 20.11 35.05 -5.63
CA THR A 190 19.84 33.62 -5.72
C THR A 190 18.83 33.24 -4.66
N TYR A 191 17.79 32.51 -5.05
CA TYR A 191 16.76 31.99 -4.18
C TYR A 191 16.76 30.47 -4.21
N VAL A 192 16.65 29.85 -3.03
CA VAL A 192 16.68 28.41 -2.85
C VAL A 192 15.36 27.97 -2.26
N TYR A 193 14.65 27.07 -2.94
CA TYR A 193 13.32 26.61 -2.55
C TYR A 193 13.27 25.09 -2.50
N PRO A 194 12.94 24.47 -1.35
CA PRO A 194 12.69 23.04 -1.31
C PRO A 194 11.38 22.73 -2.06
N ARG A 195 11.31 21.54 -2.66
CA ARG A 195 10.12 21.08 -3.38
C ARG A 195 10.00 19.57 -3.29
N TRP A 196 8.76 19.12 -3.07
CA TRP A 196 8.33 17.76 -3.37
C TRP A 196 7.56 17.73 -4.70
N GLN A 197 7.83 16.71 -5.52
CA GLN A 197 7.03 16.38 -6.69
C GLN A 197 6.64 14.92 -6.64
N PHE A 198 5.36 14.62 -6.82
CA PHE A 198 4.85 13.26 -7.00
C PHE A 198 4.45 13.09 -8.47
N VAL A 199 5.08 12.15 -9.18
CA VAL A 199 4.91 11.96 -10.62
C VAL A 199 4.29 10.59 -10.88
N ASN A 200 3.03 10.55 -11.33
CA ASN A 200 2.37 9.30 -11.67
C ASN A 200 1.47 9.49 -12.89
N VAL A 201 1.40 8.48 -13.77
CA VAL A 201 0.60 8.53 -15.01
C VAL A 201 -0.89 8.26 -14.76
N SER A 202 -1.24 7.50 -13.73
CA SER A 202 -2.63 7.23 -13.36
C SER A 202 -3.30 8.49 -12.80
N ASP A 203 -4.45 8.87 -13.37
CA ASP A 203 -5.24 9.98 -12.83
C ASP A 203 -5.81 9.66 -11.46
N ASP A 204 -6.33 8.45 -11.29
CA ASP A 204 -6.84 7.95 -10.02
C ASP A 204 -5.79 8.02 -8.90
N ILE A 205 -4.55 7.57 -9.15
CA ILE A 205 -3.48 7.63 -8.14
C ILE A 205 -3.10 9.09 -7.80
N ARG A 206 -3.07 9.98 -8.79
CA ARG A 206 -2.86 11.42 -8.54
C ARG A 206 -4.00 12.01 -7.72
N GLY A 207 -5.25 11.62 -8.02
CA GLY A 207 -6.43 12.03 -7.26
C GLY A 207 -6.38 11.57 -5.81
N LEU A 208 -5.93 10.33 -5.56
CA LEU A 208 -5.71 9.82 -4.20
C LEU A 208 -4.60 10.58 -3.46
N CYS A 209 -3.50 10.91 -4.15
CA CYS A 209 -2.42 11.72 -3.57
C CYS A 209 -2.91 13.13 -3.19
N ALA A 210 -3.61 13.80 -4.11
CA ALA A 210 -4.23 15.11 -3.89
C ALA A 210 -5.20 15.09 -2.70
N TRP A 211 -6.12 14.12 -2.69
CA TRP A 211 -7.08 13.95 -1.61
C TRP A 211 -6.40 13.73 -0.25
N ALA A 212 -5.36 12.89 -0.19
CA ALA A 212 -4.63 12.66 1.05
C ALA A 212 -3.84 13.89 1.51
N LEU A 213 -3.30 14.70 0.59
CA LEU A 213 -2.70 15.99 0.92
C LEU A 213 -3.73 16.98 1.48
N ASP A 214 -4.95 16.99 0.95
CA ASP A 214 -6.05 17.82 1.46
C ASP A 214 -6.46 17.40 2.88
N LEU A 215 -6.48 16.10 3.20
CA LEU A 215 -6.79 15.58 4.55
C LEU A 215 -5.83 16.09 5.62
N VAL A 216 -4.57 16.34 5.26
CA VAL A 216 -3.54 16.87 6.17
C VAL A 216 -3.25 18.36 5.92
N GLU A 217 -4.13 19.03 5.18
CA GLU A 217 -4.08 20.46 4.90
C GLU A 217 -2.76 20.95 4.28
N ILE A 218 -2.08 20.11 3.49
CA ILE A 218 -0.83 20.49 2.81
C ILE A 218 -1.15 21.12 1.45
N PRO A 219 -0.85 22.41 1.23
CA PRO A 219 -1.13 23.05 -0.04
C PRO A 219 -0.30 22.45 -1.18
N TRP A 220 -0.98 22.00 -2.22
CA TRP A 220 -0.39 21.40 -3.40
C TRP A 220 -0.88 22.06 -4.69
N ARG A 221 -0.21 21.76 -5.80
CA ARG A 221 -0.65 22.15 -7.14
C ARG A 221 -0.31 21.05 -8.13
N GLN A 222 -1.23 20.76 -9.05
CA GLN A 222 -0.91 19.98 -10.24
C GLN A 222 -0.12 20.86 -11.23
N SER A 223 1.18 20.60 -11.35
CA SER A 223 2.10 21.41 -12.16
C SER A 223 2.08 21.04 -13.65
N ASN A 224 1.68 19.81 -13.97
CA ASN A 224 1.37 19.33 -15.32
C ASN A 224 0.43 18.12 -15.22
N TRP A 225 0.04 17.55 -16.36
CA TRP A 225 -0.93 16.46 -16.43
C TRP A 225 -0.58 15.22 -15.58
N LYS A 226 0.68 15.00 -15.22
CA LYS A 226 1.14 13.83 -14.44
C LYS A 226 1.83 14.16 -13.10
N THR A 227 1.90 15.44 -12.69
CA THR A 227 2.76 15.85 -11.58
C THR A 227 2.03 16.69 -10.54
N ILE A 228 1.93 16.18 -9.32
CA ILE A 228 1.51 16.92 -8.13
C ILE A 228 2.75 17.53 -7.48
N SER A 229 2.68 18.79 -7.03
CA SER A 229 3.82 19.52 -6.48
C SER A 229 3.47 20.24 -5.19
N VAL A 230 4.29 20.04 -4.17
CA VAL A 230 4.29 20.80 -2.92
C VAL A 230 5.55 21.66 -2.93
N SER A 231 5.36 22.99 -3.02
CA SER A 231 6.47 23.93 -3.30
C SER A 231 6.52 25.14 -2.37
N ARG A 232 5.50 25.35 -1.53
CA ARG A 232 5.56 26.39 -0.49
C ARG A 232 6.49 25.91 0.61
N ARG A 233 7.35 26.78 1.11
CA ARG A 233 8.44 26.39 2.03
C ARG A 233 7.88 25.74 3.30
N GLU A 234 6.84 26.35 3.86
CA GLU A 234 6.09 25.88 5.01
C GLU A 234 5.38 24.54 4.73
N ALA A 235 4.78 24.38 3.55
CA ALA A 235 4.10 23.15 3.15
C ALA A 235 5.09 21.99 2.97
N VAL A 236 6.28 22.26 2.41
CA VAL A 236 7.32 21.25 2.26
C VAL A 236 7.87 20.84 3.62
N ALA A 237 8.11 21.80 4.53
CA ALA A 237 8.55 21.49 5.89
C ALA A 237 7.49 20.68 6.66
N ALA A 238 6.21 21.03 6.51
CA ALA A 238 5.10 20.27 7.08
C ALA A 238 5.05 18.84 6.52
N LEU A 239 5.18 18.68 5.20
CA LEU A 239 5.23 17.35 4.59
C LEU A 239 6.44 16.56 5.10
N ASP A 240 7.64 17.13 5.11
CA ASP A 240 8.86 16.48 5.61
C ASP A 240 8.69 16.02 7.07
N ALA A 241 8.00 16.80 7.91
CA ALA A 241 7.72 16.43 9.30
C ALA A 241 6.72 15.27 9.41
N LEU A 242 5.73 15.21 8.51
CA LEU A 242 4.71 14.15 8.50
C LEU A 242 5.23 12.81 7.96
N ILE A 243 5.97 12.85 6.85
CA ILE A 243 6.35 11.62 6.13
C ILE A 243 7.80 11.20 6.32
N GLY A 244 8.59 12.01 7.03
CA GLY A 244 10.01 11.81 7.20
C GLY A 244 10.84 12.06 5.93
N PRO A 245 12.18 12.08 6.07
CA PRO A 245 13.07 12.31 4.94
C PRO A 245 13.09 11.12 3.97
N LYS A 246 13.19 11.41 2.66
CA LYS A 246 13.44 10.37 1.65
C LYS A 246 14.88 9.89 1.77
N SER A 247 15.09 8.63 2.15
CA SER A 247 16.42 8.10 2.49
C SER A 247 16.49 6.58 2.57
#